data_AF-A0A7S2GM31-F1
#
_entry.id   AF-A0A7S2GM31-F1
#
_cell.length_a   1.000
_cell.length_b   1.000
_cell.length_c   1.000
_cell.angle_alpha   90.00
_cell.angle_beta   90.00
_cell.angle_gamma   90.00
#
_symmetry.space_group_name_H-M   'P 1'
#
loop_
_entity.id
_entity.type
_entity.pdbx_description
1 polymer ?
#
loop_
_entity_poly.entity_id
_entity_poly.type
_entity_poly.pdbx_seq_one_letter_code
_entity_poly.pdbx_strand_id
1 'polypeptide(L)'
;SKKLILDQDLVDQVKPGDRVKCVGIYRAQGSKNMASSSGNFKTHIIANGIKILGRDACSSAITHEDIANIKKIGARPDILDLLGRSVAPSIYGHDHIKKA
;
A
#
# COMPACT_ATOMS: atom_id res chain seq x y z
N SER A 1 -11.76 -4.66 -18.40
CA SER A 1 -11.56 -3.63 -17.36
C SER A 1 -12.86 -3.46 -16.57
N LYS A 2 -12.82 -3.47 -15.24
CA LYS A 2 -14.00 -3.24 -14.36
C LYS A 2 -13.98 -1.78 -13.89
N LYS A 3 -15.16 -1.19 -13.69
CA LYS A 3 -15.28 0.19 -13.24
C LYS A 3 -15.27 0.24 -11.70
N LEU A 4 -14.43 1.10 -11.16
CA LEU A 4 -14.36 1.42 -9.74
C LEU A 4 -15.04 2.76 -9.53
N ILE A 5 -15.94 2.85 -8.55
CA ILE A 5 -16.62 4.09 -8.17
C ILE A 5 -16.06 4.52 -6.83
N LEU A 6 -15.53 5.74 -6.79
CA LEU A 6 -15.06 6.41 -5.58
C LEU A 6 -16.09 7.47 -5.21
N ASP A 7 -16.40 7.57 -3.93
CA ASP A 7 -17.37 8.53 -3.42
C ASP A 7 -16.77 9.37 -2.30
N GLN A 8 -17.30 10.58 -2.14
CA GLN A 8 -16.98 11.53 -1.07
C GLN A 8 -15.47 11.69 -0.82
N ASP A 9 -14.98 11.27 0.34
CA ASP A 9 -13.62 11.53 0.84
C ASP A 9 -12.52 10.79 0.07
N LEU A 10 -12.89 9.79 -0.75
CA LEU A 10 -11.95 9.06 -1.60
C LEU A 10 -11.67 9.78 -2.92
N VAL A 11 -12.39 10.88 -3.21
CA VAL A 11 -12.20 11.68 -4.42
C VAL A 11 -10.90 12.49 -4.30
N ASP A 12 -10.18 12.64 -5.42
CA ASP A 12 -8.88 13.31 -5.55
C ASP A 12 -7.66 12.62 -4.89
N GLN A 13 -7.86 11.51 -4.18
CA GLN A 13 -6.75 10.76 -3.59
C GLN A 13 -5.89 10.00 -4.61
N VAL A 14 -6.42 9.69 -5.79
CA VAL A 14 -5.75 8.83 -6.79
C VAL A 14 -5.59 9.57 -8.10
N LYS A 15 -4.38 9.51 -8.69
CA LYS A 15 -4.11 10.02 -10.04
C LYS A 15 -4.02 8.87 -11.04
N PRO A 16 -4.38 9.11 -12.32
CA PRO A 16 -4.23 8.10 -13.36
C PRO A 16 -2.74 7.71 -13.50
N GLY A 17 -2.44 6.42 -13.33
CA GLY A 17 -1.07 5.90 -13.33
C GLY A 17 -0.58 5.41 -11.97
N ASP A 18 -1.29 5.74 -10.89
CA ASP A 18 -0.92 5.28 -9.55
C ASP A 18 -1.22 3.79 -9.34
N ARG A 19 -0.30 3.11 -8.66
CA ARG A 19 -0.52 1.75 -8.17
C ARG A 19 -1.39 1.83 -6.92
N VAL A 20 -2.60 1.30 -6.98
CA VAL A 20 -3.55 1.38 -5.86
C VAL A 20 -4.05 0.01 -5.44
N LYS A 21 -4.20 -0.17 -4.13
CA LYS A 21 -4.95 -1.26 -3.52
C LYS A 21 -6.30 -0.71 -3.07
N CYS A 22 -7.39 -1.31 -3.54
CA CYS A 22 -8.74 -0.91 -3.17
C CYS A 22 -9.49 -2.07 -2.51
N VAL A 23 -10.36 -1.75 -1.56
CA VAL A 23 -11.32 -2.66 -0.93
C VAL A 23 -12.70 -2.09 -1.14
N GLY A 24 -13.65 -2.92 -1.56
CA GLY A 24 -14.98 -2.44 -1.93
C GLY A 24 -15.98 -3.57 -2.13
N ILE A 25 -17.22 -3.17 -2.38
CA ILE A 25 -18.35 -4.07 -2.58
C ILE A 25 -18.58 -4.25 -4.08
N TYR A 26 -18.62 -5.50 -4.52
CA TYR A 26 -18.94 -5.84 -5.91
C TYR A 26 -20.45 -5.79 -6.13
N ARG A 27 -20.91 -4.96 -7.08
CA ARG A 27 -22.33 -4.82 -7.40
C ARG A 27 -22.57 -5.00 -8.89
N ALA A 28 -23.52 -5.88 -9.21
CA ALA A 28 -24.06 -6.02 -10.56
C ALA A 28 -25.36 -5.22 -10.65
N GLN A 29 -25.45 -4.28 -11.59
CA GLN A 29 -26.70 -3.57 -11.87
C GLN A 29 -27.29 -4.11 -13.16
N GLY A 30 -28.52 -4.64 -13.08
CA GLY A 30 -29.32 -5.01 -14.24
C GLY A 30 -29.74 -3.76 -15.02
N SER A 31 -29.77 -3.87 -16.35
CA SER A 31 -30.30 -2.81 -17.22
C SER A 31 -31.78 -2.60 -16.92
N LYS A 32 -32.22 -1.36 -16.68
CA LYS A 32 -33.64 -1.03 -16.44
C LYS A 32 -34.52 -1.20 -17.69
N ASN A 33 -33.91 -1.44 -18.86
CA ASN A 33 -34.62 -1.69 -20.11
C ASN A 33 -34.93 -3.18 -20.25
N MET A 34 -36.00 -3.61 -19.58
CA MET A 34 -36.48 -5.00 -19.52
C MET A 34 -37.09 -5.53 -20.83
N ALA A 35 -37.17 -4.71 -21.89
CA ALA A 35 -37.85 -5.06 -23.15
C ALA A 35 -36.96 -5.76 -24.17
N SER A 36 -35.63 -5.67 -24.06
CA SER A 36 -34.69 -6.29 -24.99
C SER A 36 -33.80 -7.28 -24.25
N SER A 37 -34.11 -8.56 -24.44
CA SER A 37 -33.44 -9.77 -23.97
C SER A 37 -31.93 -9.78 -24.21
N SER A 38 -31.19 -9.04 -23.39
CA SER A 38 -29.75 -9.17 -23.30
C SER A 38 -29.41 -9.12 -21.81
N GLY A 39 -28.99 -10.27 -21.27
CA GLY A 39 -28.55 -10.46 -19.88
C GLY A 39 -27.25 -9.72 -19.55
N ASN A 40 -27.13 -8.48 -20.02
CA ASN A 40 -25.95 -7.64 -19.88
C ASN A 40 -26.03 -6.91 -18.54
N PHE A 41 -25.44 -7.52 -17.52
CA PHE A 41 -25.23 -6.90 -16.22
C PHE A 41 -23.98 -6.03 -16.25
N LYS A 42 -24.13 -4.73 -16.00
CA LYS A 42 -22.97 -3.86 -15.82
C LYS A 42 -22.47 -4.02 -14.39
N THR A 43 -21.22 -4.44 -14.24
CA THR A 43 -20.63 -4.69 -12.92
C THR A 43 -19.67 -3.58 -12.54
N HIS A 44 -19.84 -3.07 -11.33
CA HIS A 44 -19.06 -1.98 -10.76
C HIS A 44 -18.65 -2.35 -9.35
N ILE A 45 -17.49 -1.88 -8.92
CA ILE A 45 -17.03 -2.01 -7.54
C ILE A 45 -17.19 -0.64 -6.89
N ILE A 46 -17.91 -0.58 -5.78
CA ILE A 46 -18.01 0.62 -4.95
C ILE A 46 -16.89 0.53 -3.92
N ALA A 47 -15.92 1.44 -3.98
CA ALA A 47 -14.77 1.41 -3.08
C ALA A 47 -15.16 1.94 -1.70
N ASN A 48 -14.79 1.18 -0.66
CA ASN A 48 -14.88 1.62 0.74
C ASN A 48 -13.54 2.22 1.22
N GLY A 49 -12.43 1.77 0.64
CA GLY A 49 -11.11 2.31 0.98
C GLY A 49 -10.09 2.08 -0.13
N ILE A 50 -9.20 3.05 -0.30
CA ILE A 50 -8.07 2.98 -1.21
C ILE A 50 -6.78 3.25 -0.45
N LYS A 51 -5.72 2.54 -0.81
CA LYS A 51 -4.34 2.83 -0.40
C LYS A 51 -3.44 2.88 -1.62
N ILE A 52 -2.66 3.94 -1.75
CA ILE A 52 -1.66 4.08 -2.81
C ILE A 52 -0.43 3.26 -2.43
N LEU A 53 -0.07 2.30 -3.27
CA LEU A 53 1.10 1.47 -3.11
C LEU A 53 2.31 2.23 -3.64
N GLY A 54 3.16 2.70 -2.72
CA GLY A 54 4.43 3.37 -3.05
C GLY A 54 4.62 4.72 -2.37
N ARG A 55 3.52 5.40 -1.97
CA ARG A 55 3.60 6.66 -1.25
C ARG A 55 3.82 6.47 0.26
N ASP A 56 3.24 5.42 0.84
CA ASP A 56 3.18 5.23 2.30
C ASP A 56 3.75 3.90 2.80
N ALA A 57 4.90 3.48 2.26
CA ALA A 57 5.62 2.30 2.79
C ALA A 57 6.06 2.47 4.26
N CYS A 58 5.95 3.68 4.82
CA CYS A 58 6.32 4.01 6.21
C CYS A 58 5.11 4.25 7.15
N SER A 59 3.89 3.79 6.80
CA SER A 59 2.71 3.97 7.67
C SER A 59 2.30 2.73 8.47
N SER A 60 3.23 1.79 8.70
CA SER A 60 3.02 0.78 9.74
C SER A 60 2.84 1.52 11.06
N ALA A 61 1.68 1.36 11.70
CA ALA A 61 1.39 2.00 12.98
C ALA A 61 2.50 1.63 13.96
N ILE A 62 3.31 2.60 14.34
CA ILE A 62 4.45 2.40 15.23
C ILE A 62 3.89 1.99 16.59
N THR A 63 4.19 0.77 17.02
CA THR A 63 3.74 0.28 18.33
C THR A 63 4.64 0.82 19.44
N HIS A 64 4.18 0.77 20.69
CA HIS A 64 5.00 1.19 21.82
C HIS A 64 6.25 0.31 21.98
N GLU A 65 6.15 -0.96 21.59
CA GLU A 65 7.26 -1.90 21.54
C GLU A 65 8.29 -1.50 20.48
N ASP A 66 7.85 -1.04 19.30
CA ASP A 66 8.76 -0.54 18.26
C ASP A 66 9.56 0.67 18.78
N ILE A 67 8.93 1.60 19.50
CA ILE A 67 9.61 2.76 20.08
C ILE A 67 10.66 2.31 21.12
N ALA A 68 10.32 1.34 21.97
CA ALA A 68 11.26 0.80 22.94
C ALA A 68 12.44 0.09 22.25
N ASN A 69 12.17 -0.67 21.20
CA ASN A 69 13.19 -1.38 20.42
C ASN A 69 14.11 -0.41 19.67
N ILE A 70 13.57 0.65 19.06
CA ILE A 70 14.34 1.70 18.39
C ILE A 70 15.29 2.38 19.40
N LYS A 71 14.81 2.72 20.59
CA LYS A 71 15.65 3.34 21.64
C LYS A 71 16.74 2.38 22.15
N LYS A 72 16.42 1.10 22.34
CA LYS A 72 17.39 0.07 22.75
C LYS A 72 18.48 -0.15 21.70
N ILE A 73 18.10 -0.23 20.42
CA ILE A 73 19.05 -0.40 19.32
C ILE A 73 19.89 0.87 19.13
N GLY A 74 19.26 2.04 19.23
CA GLY A 74 19.91 3.37 19.14
C GLY A 74 20.99 3.61 20.20
N ALA A 75 20.86 3.02 21.39
CA ALA A 75 21.84 3.15 22.46
C ALA A 75 23.08 2.26 22.29
N ARG A 76 23.11 1.37 21.29
CA ARG A 76 24.21 0.44 21.09
C ARG A 76 25.35 1.09 20.29
N PRO A 77 26.62 0.85 20.68
CA PRO A 77 27.77 1.38 19.96
C PRO A 77 28.01 0.71 18.59
N ASP A 78 27.43 -0.47 18.35
CA ASP A 78 27.59 -1.27 17.12
C ASP A 78 26.44 -1.09 16.10
N ILE A 79 25.62 -0.04 16.23
CA ILE A 79 24.43 0.16 15.40
C ILE A 79 24.72 0.27 13.89
N LEU A 80 25.82 0.93 13.51
CA LEU A 80 26.20 1.11 12.11
C LEU A 80 26.58 -0.21 11.44
N ASP A 81 27.26 -1.10 12.17
CA ASP A 81 27.62 -2.43 11.67
C ASP A 81 26.39 -3.34 11.59
N LEU A 82 25.47 -3.22 12.54
CA LEU A 82 24.20 -3.95 12.53
C LEU A 82 23.32 -3.55 11.34
N LEU A 83 23.19 -2.25 11.07
CA LEU A 83 22.42 -1.73 9.94
C LEU A 83 23.07 -2.09 8.60
N GLY A 84 24.40 -1.97 8.48
CA GLY A 84 25.14 -2.35 7.27
C GLY A 84 25.01 -3.83 6.90
N ARG A 85 24.86 -4.71 7.90
CA ARG A 85 24.54 -6.14 7.70
C ARG A 85 23.09 -6.37 7.27
N SER A 86 22.15 -5.58 7.77
CA SER A 86 20.71 -5.69 7.42
C SER A 86 20.39 -5.19 6.01
N VAL A 87 21.13 -4.21 5.50
CA VAL A 87 20.88 -3.62 4.17
C VAL A 87 21.36 -4.56 3.05
N ALA A 88 22.48 -5.26 3.26
CA ALA A 88 23.04 -6.16 2.26
C ALA A 88 23.82 -7.32 2.91
N PRO A 89 23.16 -8.40 3.34
CA PRO A 89 23.82 -9.54 4.00
C PRO A 89 24.75 -10.34 3.08
N SER A 90 24.64 -10.15 1.76
CA SER A 90 25.35 -10.92 0.73
C SER A 90 26.70 -10.33 0.29
N ILE A 91 27.08 -9.14 0.74
CA ILE A 91 28.35 -8.50 0.37
C ILE A 91 29.29 -8.50 1.59
N TYR A 92 30.31 -9.34 1.58
CA TYR A 92 31.33 -9.40 2.64
C TYR A 92 32.59 -8.66 2.18
N GLY A 93 33.04 -7.62 2.89
CA GLY A 93 34.30 -6.90 2.61
C GLY A 93 34.21 -5.43 2.13
N HIS A 94 33.02 -4.84 2.01
CA HIS A 94 32.83 -3.42 1.67
C HIS A 94 32.12 -2.61 2.78
N ASP A 95 32.65 -2.68 4.01
CA ASP A 95 32.05 -1.96 5.16
C ASP A 95 32.05 -0.44 4.98
N HIS A 96 33.01 0.12 4.23
CA HIS A 96 33.05 1.55 3.94
C HIS A 96 32.01 2.02 2.92
N ILE A 97 31.68 1.21 1.91
CA ILE A 97 30.68 1.58 0.87
C ILE A 97 29.26 1.47 1.44
N LYS A 98 29.05 0.54 2.38
CA LYS A 98 27.75 0.32 3.03
C LYS A 98 27.42 1.35 4.12
N LYS A 99 28.43 2.06 4.64
CA LYS A 99 28.28 3.12 5.64
C LYS A 99 28.14 4.52 5.04
N ALA A 100 28.29 4.66 3.71
CA ALA A 100 28.19 5.91 2.96
C ALA A 100 26.77 6.15 2.43
#